data_AF-E1B6V1-F1
#
_entry.id   AF-E1B6V1-F1
#
_cell.length_a   1.000
_cell.length_b   1.000
_cell.length_c   1.000
_cell.angle_alpha   90.00
_cell.angle_beta   90.00
_cell.angle_gamma   90.00
#
_symmetry.space_group_name_H-M   'P 1'
#
loop_
_entity.id
_entity.type
_entity.pdbx_description
1 polymer ?
#
loop_
_entity_poly.entity_id
_entity_poly.type
_entity_poly.pdbx_seq_one_letter_code
_entity_poly.pdbx_strand_id
1 'polypeptide(L)' 'MKLTDITVSDPERFPHMVSVKNCFIRGSVVRYVQLPSDQVDTQLLADSCRKELLDSKAKQ' A
#
# COMPACT_ATOMS: atom_id res chain seq x y z
N MET A 1 -4.67 5.85 -6.99
CA MET A 1 -5.19 4.47 -7.06
C MET A 1 -6.43 4.38 -6.19
N LYS A 2 -7.55 3.87 -6.70
CA LYS A 2 -8.82 3.73 -5.99
C LYS A 2 -8.95 2.28 -5.56
N LEU A 3 -9.28 2.03 -4.29
CA LEU A 3 -9.62 0.68 -3.82
C LEU A 3 -11.10 0.43 -4.12
N THR A 4 -11.37 -0.73 -4.68
CA THR A 4 -12.71 -1.19 -5.04
C THR A 4 -13.12 -2.37 -4.19
N ASP A 5 -14.42 -2.50 -3.92
CA ASP A 5 -14.99 -3.58 -3.13
C ASP A 5 -14.32 -3.76 -1.75
N ILE A 6 -14.16 -2.63 -1.04
CA ILE A 6 -13.49 -2.63 0.26
C ILE A 6 -14.37 -3.25 1.34
N THR A 7 -13.72 -3.91 2.30
CA THR A 7 -14.32 -4.35 3.56
C THR A 7 -13.47 -3.85 4.72
N VAL A 8 -14.11 -3.58 5.86
CA VAL A 8 -13.42 -3.15 7.08
C VAL A 8 -13.46 -4.31 8.07
N SER A 9 -12.30 -4.62 8.67
CA SER A 9 -12.16 -5.75 9.59
C SER A 9 -13.12 -5.69 10.79
N ASP A 10 -13.30 -4.48 11.37
CA ASP A 10 -14.18 -4.24 12.52
C ASP A 10 -15.36 -3.31 12.14
N PRO A 11 -16.38 -3.82 11.44
CA PRO A 11 -17.47 -2.97 10.93
C PRO A 11 -18.32 -2.36 12.06
N GLU A 12 -18.47 -3.03 13.20
CA GLU A 12 -19.23 -2.51 14.37
C GLU A 12 -18.58 -1.27 14.98
N ARG A 13 -17.24 -1.24 14.99
CA ARG A 13 -16.46 -0.09 15.48
C ARG A 13 -16.45 1.07 14.48
N PHE A 14 -16.59 0.77 13.18
CA PHE A 14 -16.54 1.75 12.10
C PHE A 14 -17.81 1.68 11.21
N PRO A 15 -19.01 1.94 11.76
CA PRO A 15 -20.27 1.71 11.07
C PRO A 15 -20.47 2.62 9.84
N HIS A 16 -19.79 3.76 9.79
CA HIS A 16 -19.83 4.69 8.65
C HIS A 16 -19.23 4.10 7.37
N MET A 17 -18.42 3.04 7.47
CA MET A 17 -17.81 2.39 6.32
C MET A 17 -18.69 1.31 5.69
N VAL A 18 -19.79 0.90 6.34
CA VAL A 18 -20.62 -0.23 5.90
C VAL A 18 -21.26 0.00 4.52
N SER A 19 -21.61 1.23 4.17
CA SER A 19 -22.17 1.58 2.85
C SER A 19 -21.11 1.95 1.81
N VAL A 20 -19.85 2.06 2.20
CA VAL A 20 -18.75 2.54 1.35
C VAL A 20 -18.12 1.34 0.63
N LYS A 21 -18.45 1.18 -0.66
CA LYS A 21 -17.86 0.11 -1.49
C LYS A 21 -16.50 0.46 -2.09
N ASN A 22 -16.24 1.75 -2.30
CA ASN A 22 -15.03 2.21 -2.95
C ASN A 22 -14.40 3.34 -2.14
N CYS A 23 -13.07 3.34 -2.03
CA CYS A 23 -12.37 4.35 -1.25
C CYS A 23 -11.10 4.83 -1.96
N PHE A 24 -10.77 6.10 -1.73
CA PHE A 24 -9.45 6.65 -2.01
C PHE A 24 -8.80 6.98 -0.67
N ILE A 25 -7.60 6.43 -0.42
CA ILE A 25 -6.85 6.68 0.80
C ILE A 25 -5.64 7.56 0.45
N ARG A 26 -5.50 8.70 1.13
CA ARG A 26 -4.35 9.59 0.97
C ARG A 26 -3.09 8.92 1.53
N GLY A 27 -1.99 8.92 0.78
CA GLY A 27 -0.75 8.24 1.20
C GLY A 27 -0.24 8.66 2.58
N SER A 28 -0.40 9.93 2.97
CA SER A 28 0.06 10.44 4.26
C SER A 28 -0.68 9.89 5.48
N VAL A 29 -1.81 9.20 5.31
CA VAL A 29 -2.56 8.59 6.43
C VAL A 29 -2.36 7.07 6.52
N VAL A 30 -1.57 6.48 5.63
CA VAL A 30 -1.32 5.03 5.60
C VAL A 30 -0.20 4.68 6.57
N ARG A 31 -0.49 3.76 7.51
CA ARG A 31 0.54 3.21 8.40
C ARG A 31 1.15 1.92 7.85
N TYR A 32 0.30 1.01 7.39
CA TYR A 32 0.71 -0.29 6.86
C TYR A 32 -0.12 -0.66 5.64
N VAL A 33 0.51 -1.38 4.71
CA VAL A 33 -0.15 -2.10 3.61
C VAL A 33 0.24 -3.55 3.75
N GLN A 34 -0.74 -4.43 4.01
CA GLN A 34 -0.50 -5.86 4.10
C GLN A 34 -0.52 -6.46 2.70
N LEU A 35 0.48 -7.28 2.40
CA LEU A 35 0.64 -7.95 1.11
C LEU A 35 0.90 -9.43 1.36
N PRO A 36 0.33 -10.35 0.55
CA PRO A 36 0.70 -11.75 0.57
C PRO A 36 2.19 -11.92 0.21
N SER A 37 2.91 -12.81 0.90
CA SER A 37 4.35 -12.99 0.69
C SER A 37 4.68 -13.61 -0.67
N ASP A 38 3.79 -14.43 -1.22
CA ASP A 38 3.93 -15.05 -2.55
C ASP A 38 3.83 -14.03 -3.70
N GLN A 39 3.24 -12.87 -3.45
CA GLN A 39 3.12 -11.78 -4.42
C GLN A 39 4.32 -10.81 -4.40
N VAL A 40 5.33 -11.09 -3.58
CA VAL A 40 6.49 -10.21 -3.39
C VAL A 40 7.78 -10.96 -3.69
N ASP A 41 8.40 -10.65 -4.84
CA ASP A 41 9.78 -11.07 -5.11
C ASP A 41 10.75 -10.15 -4.36
N THR A 42 11.25 -10.64 -3.23
CA THR A 42 12.18 -9.90 -2.38
C THR A 42 13.55 -9.69 -3.03
N GLN A 43 13.97 -10.57 -3.93
CA GLN A 43 15.26 -10.46 -4.60
C GLN A 43 15.22 -9.32 -5.61
N LEU A 44 14.19 -9.30 -6.48
CA LEU A 44 13.96 -8.22 -7.43
C LEU A 44 13.76 -6.87 -6.75
N LEU A 45 13.02 -6.85 -5.63
CA LEU A 45 12.81 -5.64 -4.84
C LEU A 45 14.14 -5.07 -4.29
N ALA A 46 14.99 -5.93 -3.72
CA ALA A 46 16.28 -5.50 -3.17
C ALA A 46 17.26 -5.02 -4.25
N ASP A 47 17.28 -5.68 -5.42
CA ASP A 47 18.07 -5.26 -6.58
C ASP A 47 17.63 -3.89 -7.09
N SER A 48 16.32 -3.70 -7.27
CA SER A 48 15.73 -2.44 -7.76
C SER A 48 16.01 -1.27 -6.81
N CYS A 49 15.86 -1.50 -5.50
CA CYS A 49 16.14 -0.50 -4.46
C CYS A 49 17.61 -0.04 -4.48
N ARG A 50 18.57 -0.98 -4.60
CA ARG A 50 19.99 -0.62 -4.72
C ARG A 50 20.27 0.26 -5.94
N LYS A 51 19.67 -0.07 -7.09
CA LYS A 51 19.82 0.73 -8.32
C LYS A 51 19.23 2.13 -8.16
N GLU A 52 18.02 2.25 -7.62
CA GLU A 52 17.34 3.53 -7.41
C GLU A 52 18.14 4.45 -6.46
N LEU A 53 18.76 3.91 -5.41
CA LEU A 53 19.59 4.67 -4.49
C LEU A 53 20.84 5.24 -5.17
N LEU A 54 21.49 4.48 -6.07
CA LEU A 54 22.63 4.96 -6.85
C LEU A 54 22.21 6.09 -7.79
N ASP A 55 21.10 5.91 -8.50
CA ASP A 55 20.55 6.91 -9.42
C ASP A 55 20.13 8.20 -8.69
N SER A 56 19.58 8.06 -7.48
CA SER A 56 19.15 9.20 -6.66
C SER A 56 20.34 10.01 -6.12
N LYS A 57 21.42 9.34 -5.72
CA LYS A 57 22.67 10.01 -5.29
C LYS A 57 23.37 10.73 -6.45
N ALA A 58 23.30 10.19 -7.66
CA ALA A 58 23.89 10.82 -8.84
C ALA A 58 23.13 12.08 -9.32
N LYS A 59 21.90 12.28 -8.86
CA LYS A 59 21.03 13.42 -9.21
C LYS A 59 21.01 14.54 -8.16
N GLN A 60 21.64 14.34 -7.00
CA GLN A 60 21.88 15.37 -5.99
C GLN A 60 23.21 16.08 -6.27
#